data_AF-A0A1H9SYS0-F1
#
_entry.id   AF-A0A1H9SYS0-F1
#
_cell.length_a   1.000
_cell.length_b   1.000
_cell.length_c   1.000
_cell.angle_alpha   90.00
_cell.angle_beta   90.00
_cell.angle_gamma   90.00
#
_symmetry.space_group_name_H-M   'P 1'
#
loop_
_entity.id
_entity.type
_entity.pdbx_description
1 polymer ?
#
loop_
_entity_poly.entity_id
_entity_poly.type
_entity_poly.pdbx_seq_one_letter_code
_entity_poly.pdbx_strand_id
1 'polypeptide(L)'
;MGLADDRDLVPLGSGFDIVKRGYDRAQVEDHLERLDSDLRLLAADRDAAVSQTSDLARQLEAARSEMTELRNQVERLSLPPTTLEGLSERLQRMLRLAQDEANEIKARAEAEGGHIRAKAEADAGVLRQRYEKLIAELDERRAAMEAEHKGVLETARNEAEKIVSEAESAARKIADESEQRRITVEEDFEIAMAARRSEAMATLATQEATSKGEADRRVREAAEEAARVRAAIAQEQAASKADAERRIREATEEANRRRHDSVTEATARIQEATEESNRRVREATEEANRRTTAATQRVEQLRNLRNRLSHQLHNVRTALQEVVPLLDPVEEEKPSAPTQGGPAQGAPAQGAPAQGAPAQGGQVQGAPAQGASVQPQPAQPQPAQAKAAPAQAAPQAPAPQAPAASPQAQPQAPAATPAQQPAPAQQAAQAQAKPQAPATPNKPAQPQAAQLDGPTAKLTRPQPAKKS
;
A
#
# COMPACT_ATOMS: atom_id res chain seq x y z
N MET A 1 108.45 -82.96 -64.35
CA MET A 1 108.70 -81.77 -65.20
C MET A 1 109.87 -81.04 -64.57
N GLY A 2 110.90 -80.65 -65.33
CA GLY A 2 112.05 -79.90 -64.80
C GLY A 2 112.92 -80.63 -63.76
N LEU A 3 113.75 -81.58 -64.20
CA LEU A 3 115.04 -81.82 -63.57
C LEU A 3 116.07 -81.06 -64.42
N ALA A 4 116.48 -79.89 -63.98
CA ALA A 4 117.49 -79.06 -64.63
C ALA A 4 118.13 -78.11 -63.61
N ASP A 5 119.45 -78.24 -63.47
CA ASP A 5 120.42 -77.14 -63.34
C ASP A 5 120.15 -76.01 -62.33
N ASP A 6 120.22 -76.37 -61.04
CA ASP A 6 120.86 -75.53 -60.01
C ASP A 6 122.02 -76.33 -59.38
N ARG A 7 122.98 -76.71 -60.24
CA ARG A 7 124.35 -77.08 -59.83
C ARG A 7 125.26 -75.98 -60.32
N ASP A 8 126.11 -75.52 -59.40
CA ASP A 8 126.96 -74.35 -59.53
C ASP A 8 126.12 -73.05 -59.67
N LEU A 9 126.41 -71.96 -58.96
CA LEU A 9 127.59 -71.64 -58.18
C LEU A 9 127.24 -71.46 -56.69
N VAL A 10 127.92 -72.20 -55.80
CA VAL A 10 128.28 -71.59 -54.51
C VAL A 10 129.16 -70.39 -54.85
N PRO A 11 128.89 -69.17 -54.34
CA PRO A 11 129.77 -68.03 -54.56
C PRO A 11 131.06 -68.23 -53.76
N LEU A 12 131.99 -69.00 -54.34
CA LEU A 12 133.39 -69.01 -53.94
C LEU A 12 133.89 -67.57 -54.13
N GLY A 13 133.90 -66.81 -53.03
CA GLY A 13 134.34 -65.42 -53.01
C GLY A 13 135.75 -65.32 -53.62
N SER A 14 136.00 -64.21 -54.30
CA SER A 14 137.31 -63.90 -54.89
C SER A 14 138.43 -64.27 -53.92
N GLY A 15 139.30 -65.19 -54.35
CA GLY A 15 140.25 -65.85 -53.47
C GLY A 15 141.16 -64.90 -52.71
N PHE A 16 141.60 -65.33 -51.53
CA PHE A 16 142.29 -64.51 -50.52
C PHE A 16 143.39 -63.61 -51.08
N ASP A 17 143.43 -62.37 -50.60
CA ASP A 17 144.49 -61.42 -50.94
C ASP A 17 145.87 -61.95 -50.55
N ILE A 18 146.87 -61.70 -51.41
CA ILE A 18 148.24 -62.21 -51.21
C ILE A 18 149.10 -61.13 -50.57
N VAL A 19 149.42 -61.34 -49.30
CA VAL A 19 150.34 -60.52 -48.49
C VAL A 19 151.77 -61.05 -48.65
N LYS A 20 152.78 -60.27 -48.26
CA LYS A 20 154.20 -60.61 -48.43
C LYS A 20 154.57 -61.90 -47.64
N ARG A 21 154.56 -63.04 -48.33
CA ARG A 21 154.79 -64.44 -47.88
C ARG A 21 153.53 -65.25 -47.48
N GLY A 22 152.34 -64.94 -47.99
CA GLY A 22 151.18 -65.84 -47.88
C GLY A 22 149.86 -65.21 -48.31
N TYR A 23 148.76 -65.95 -48.19
CA TYR A 23 147.42 -65.37 -48.16
C TYR A 23 147.23 -64.55 -46.87
N ASP A 24 146.33 -63.58 -46.89
CA ASP A 24 145.92 -62.88 -45.67
C ASP A 24 145.28 -63.88 -44.68
N ARG A 25 145.94 -64.04 -43.54
CA ARG A 25 145.50 -64.95 -42.47
C ARG A 25 144.11 -64.59 -41.96
N ALA A 26 143.79 -63.30 -41.83
CA ALA A 26 142.48 -62.88 -41.33
C ALA A 26 141.37 -63.31 -42.29
N GLN A 27 141.57 -63.14 -43.60
CA GLN A 27 140.58 -63.56 -44.61
C GLN A 27 140.40 -65.09 -44.66
N VAL A 28 141.48 -65.85 -44.42
CA VAL A 28 141.41 -67.33 -44.35
C VAL A 28 140.69 -67.79 -43.09
N GLU A 29 140.96 -67.18 -41.93
CA GLU A 29 140.28 -67.49 -40.66
C GLU A 29 138.79 -67.13 -40.74
N ASP A 30 138.44 -65.93 -41.23
CA ASP A 30 137.06 -65.50 -41.55
C ASP A 30 136.31 -66.51 -42.44
N HIS A 31 136.98 -67.04 -43.49
CA HIS A 31 136.35 -67.96 -44.43
C HIS A 31 136.22 -69.38 -43.86
N LEU A 32 137.16 -69.83 -43.03
CA LEU A 32 137.04 -71.09 -42.32
C LEU A 32 135.92 -71.02 -41.26
N GLU A 33 135.77 -69.92 -40.53
CA GLU A 33 134.66 -69.72 -39.61
C GLU A 33 133.30 -69.70 -40.33
N ARG A 34 133.22 -69.08 -41.52
CA ARG A 34 132.03 -69.14 -42.39
C ARG A 34 131.72 -70.57 -42.82
N LEU A 35 132.69 -71.32 -43.37
CA LEU A 35 132.49 -72.72 -43.75
C LEU A 35 132.10 -73.62 -42.57
N ASP A 36 132.68 -73.42 -41.39
CA ASP A 36 132.29 -74.14 -40.17
C ASP A 36 130.85 -73.78 -39.74
N SER A 37 130.40 -72.54 -39.98
CA SER A 37 129.01 -72.13 -39.75
C SER A 37 128.05 -72.73 -40.78
N ASP A 38 128.43 -72.78 -42.06
CA ASP A 38 127.65 -73.37 -43.15
C ASP A 38 127.52 -74.89 -42.97
N LEU A 39 128.60 -75.57 -42.58
CA LEU A 39 128.56 -77.01 -42.27
C LEU A 39 127.71 -77.32 -41.03
N ARG A 40 127.68 -76.45 -40.02
CA ARG A 40 126.78 -76.59 -38.87
C ARG A 40 125.32 -76.34 -39.26
N LEU A 41 125.05 -75.37 -40.14
CA LEU A 41 123.72 -75.11 -40.68
C LEU A 41 123.23 -76.30 -41.52
N LEU A 42 124.03 -76.79 -42.47
CA LEU A 42 123.69 -77.95 -43.30
C LEU A 42 123.53 -79.25 -42.48
N ALA A 43 124.29 -79.41 -41.38
CA ALA A 43 124.07 -80.52 -40.46
C ALA A 43 122.74 -80.39 -39.71
N ALA A 44 122.39 -79.19 -39.23
CA ALA A 44 121.11 -78.93 -38.58
C ALA A 44 119.92 -79.10 -39.54
N ASP A 45 120.02 -78.62 -40.77
CA ASP A 45 119.00 -78.77 -41.81
C ASP A 45 118.81 -80.24 -42.20
N ARG A 46 119.92 -81.00 -42.35
CA ARG A 46 119.87 -82.45 -42.57
C ARG A 46 119.16 -83.15 -41.41
N ASP A 47 119.52 -82.84 -40.17
CA ASP A 47 118.98 -83.54 -39.00
C ASP A 47 117.51 -83.15 -38.73
N ALA A 48 117.12 -81.91 -39.05
CA ALA A 48 115.73 -81.48 -39.09
C ALA A 48 114.93 -82.22 -40.19
N ALA A 49 115.48 -82.38 -41.40
CA ALA A 49 114.85 -83.15 -42.47
C ALA A 49 114.75 -84.65 -42.14
N VAL A 50 115.74 -85.22 -41.45
CA VAL A 50 115.68 -86.60 -40.93
C VAL A 50 114.61 -86.73 -39.85
N SER A 51 114.45 -85.76 -38.94
CA SER A 51 113.33 -85.77 -37.98
C SER A 51 111.99 -85.73 -38.72
N GLN A 52 111.80 -84.77 -39.64
CA GLN A 52 110.56 -84.61 -40.41
C GLN A 52 110.20 -85.88 -41.21
N THR A 53 111.16 -86.52 -41.86
CA THR A 53 110.90 -87.79 -42.56
C THR A 53 110.55 -88.93 -41.60
N SER A 54 111.15 -88.98 -40.41
CA SER A 54 110.79 -89.97 -39.37
C SER A 54 109.39 -89.74 -38.78
N ASP A 55 108.98 -88.48 -38.60
CA ASP A 55 107.67 -88.12 -38.06
C ASP A 55 106.56 -88.30 -39.11
N LEU A 56 106.84 -87.98 -40.38
CA LEU A 56 105.95 -88.32 -41.49
C LEU A 56 105.82 -89.84 -41.68
N ALA A 57 106.89 -90.61 -41.49
CA ALA A 57 106.83 -92.08 -41.52
C ALA A 57 105.91 -92.61 -40.41
N ARG A 58 106.05 -92.13 -39.17
CA ARG A 58 105.16 -92.46 -38.03
C ARG A 58 103.69 -92.12 -38.32
N GLN A 59 103.41 -90.94 -38.87
CA GLN A 59 102.05 -90.53 -39.25
C GLN A 59 101.46 -91.45 -40.35
N LEU A 60 102.28 -91.83 -41.34
CA LEU A 60 101.87 -92.75 -42.41
C LEU A 60 101.61 -94.15 -41.88
N GLU A 61 102.40 -94.63 -40.91
CA GLU A 61 102.18 -95.91 -40.22
C GLU A 61 100.91 -95.87 -39.35
N ALA A 62 100.69 -94.81 -38.57
CA ALA A 62 99.45 -94.61 -37.80
C ALA A 62 98.20 -94.62 -38.70
N ALA A 63 98.22 -93.85 -39.79
CA ALA A 63 97.13 -93.82 -40.77
C ALA A 63 96.95 -95.17 -41.50
N ARG A 64 98.02 -95.98 -41.66
CA ARG A 64 97.94 -97.36 -42.17
C ARG A 64 97.29 -98.31 -41.17
N SER A 65 97.60 -98.22 -39.87
CA SER A 65 96.89 -98.99 -38.84
C SER A 65 95.42 -98.59 -38.77
N GLU A 66 95.09 -97.29 -38.71
CA GLU A 66 93.70 -96.80 -38.72
C GLU A 66 92.93 -97.26 -39.97
N MET A 67 93.51 -97.15 -41.16
CA MET A 67 92.89 -97.68 -42.38
C MET A 67 92.70 -99.20 -42.35
N THR A 68 93.57 -99.94 -41.66
CA THR A 68 93.47 -101.40 -41.55
C THR A 68 92.39 -101.78 -40.53
N GLU A 69 92.32 -101.09 -39.40
CA GLU A 69 91.26 -101.26 -38.40
C GLU A 69 89.88 -100.89 -38.96
N LEU A 70 89.77 -99.76 -39.67
CA LEU A 70 88.53 -99.34 -40.33
C LEU A 70 88.11 -100.33 -41.42
N ARG A 71 89.05 -100.87 -42.21
CA ARG A 71 88.76 -101.95 -43.18
C ARG A 71 88.26 -103.22 -42.49
N ASN A 72 88.93 -103.66 -41.42
CA ASN A 72 88.53 -104.83 -40.64
C ASN A 72 87.15 -104.64 -39.98
N GLN A 73 86.81 -103.43 -39.52
CA GLN A 73 85.48 -103.09 -39.02
C GLN A 73 84.44 -103.11 -40.15
N VAL A 74 84.72 -102.51 -41.31
CA VAL A 74 83.82 -102.52 -42.47
C VAL A 74 83.58 -103.95 -42.98
N GLU A 75 84.61 -104.80 -43.01
CA GLU A 75 84.48 -106.22 -43.35
C GLU A 75 83.56 -106.93 -42.35
N ARG A 76 83.82 -106.82 -41.03
CA ARG A 76 82.98 -107.37 -39.96
C ARG A 76 81.52 -106.92 -40.01
N LEU A 77 81.25 -105.69 -40.45
CA LEU A 77 79.91 -105.10 -40.55
C LEU A 77 79.22 -105.32 -41.90
N SER A 78 79.95 -105.74 -42.94
CA SER A 78 79.40 -105.98 -44.29
C SER A 78 79.15 -107.45 -44.58
N LEU A 79 79.90 -108.37 -43.96
CA LEU A 79 79.55 -109.78 -43.95
C LEU A 79 78.19 -110.01 -43.23
N PRO A 80 77.38 -110.99 -43.67
CA PRO A 80 76.17 -111.36 -42.94
C PRO A 80 76.54 -111.84 -41.53
N PRO A 81 75.82 -111.41 -40.46
CA PRO A 81 76.23 -111.66 -39.08
C PRO A 81 76.00 -113.13 -38.69
N THR A 82 77.02 -113.96 -38.95
CA THR A 82 77.10 -115.36 -38.53
C THR A 82 77.59 -115.52 -37.08
N THR A 83 77.99 -114.43 -36.43
CA THR A 83 78.44 -114.39 -35.02
C THR A 83 77.57 -113.44 -34.18
N LEU A 84 77.37 -113.80 -32.90
CA LEU A 84 76.58 -113.01 -31.96
C LEU A 84 77.20 -111.62 -31.68
N GLU A 85 78.53 -111.53 -31.73
CA GLU A 85 79.27 -110.29 -31.49
C GLU A 85 78.96 -109.23 -32.56
N GLY A 86 79.05 -109.58 -33.86
CA GLY A 86 78.72 -108.67 -34.96
C GLY A 86 77.25 -108.28 -35.01
N LEU A 87 76.33 -109.17 -34.59
CA LEU A 87 74.92 -108.82 -34.38
C LEU A 87 74.78 -107.76 -33.28
N SER A 88 75.48 -107.92 -32.15
CA SER A 88 75.42 -107.00 -31.01
C SER A 88 75.98 -105.62 -31.35
N GLU A 89 77.11 -105.54 -32.07
CA GLU A 89 77.71 -104.27 -32.49
C GLU A 89 76.78 -103.52 -33.47
N ARG A 90 76.18 -104.23 -34.42
CA ARG A 90 75.22 -103.64 -35.37
C ARG A 90 73.96 -103.14 -34.67
N LEU A 91 73.45 -103.87 -33.68
CA LEU A 91 72.32 -103.43 -32.86
C LEU A 91 72.68 -102.21 -32.00
N GLN A 92 73.88 -102.15 -31.42
CA GLN A 92 74.35 -100.97 -30.68
C GLN A 92 74.47 -99.73 -31.58
N ARG A 93 75.06 -99.88 -32.80
CA ARG A 93 75.12 -98.80 -33.79
C ARG A 93 73.72 -98.35 -34.25
N MET A 94 72.78 -99.29 -34.46
CA MET A 94 71.39 -98.98 -34.82
C MET A 94 70.63 -98.28 -33.68
N LEU A 95 70.75 -98.74 -32.44
CA LEU A 95 70.14 -98.10 -31.27
C LEU A 95 70.69 -96.69 -31.04
N ARG A 96 71.99 -96.49 -31.24
CA ARG A 96 72.61 -95.16 -31.18
C ARG A 96 72.05 -94.22 -32.25
N LEU A 97 72.01 -94.66 -33.51
CA LEU A 97 71.41 -93.88 -34.60
C LEU A 97 69.93 -93.53 -34.33
N ALA A 98 69.14 -94.50 -33.83
CA ALA A 98 67.74 -94.25 -33.46
C ALA A 98 67.60 -93.32 -32.25
N GLN A 99 68.55 -93.32 -31.31
CA GLN A 99 68.59 -92.37 -30.20
C GLN A 99 68.99 -90.97 -30.66
N ASP A 100 69.96 -90.86 -31.57
CA ASP A 100 70.39 -89.59 -32.17
C ASP A 100 69.27 -88.99 -33.05
N GLU A 101 68.56 -89.80 -33.84
CA GLU A 101 67.36 -89.42 -34.59
C GLU A 101 66.20 -89.01 -33.66
N ALA A 102 65.94 -89.75 -32.59
CA ALA A 102 64.92 -89.38 -31.60
C ALA A 102 65.26 -88.08 -30.84
N ASN A 103 66.54 -87.78 -30.64
CA ASN A 103 67.00 -86.51 -30.09
C ASN A 103 66.83 -85.38 -31.12
N GLU A 104 67.11 -85.62 -32.40
CA GLU A 104 66.89 -84.62 -33.46
C GLU A 104 65.40 -84.29 -33.64
N ILE A 105 64.53 -85.31 -33.64
CA ILE A 105 63.07 -85.13 -33.70
C ILE A 105 62.57 -84.28 -32.53
N LYS A 106 63.07 -84.51 -31.31
CA LYS A 106 62.76 -83.67 -30.15
C LYS A 106 63.26 -82.24 -30.33
N ALA A 107 64.52 -82.04 -30.73
CA ALA A 107 65.09 -80.71 -30.93
C ALA A 107 64.33 -79.90 -32.00
N ARG A 108 63.90 -80.54 -33.10
CA ARG A 108 63.02 -79.94 -34.11
C ARG A 108 61.66 -79.57 -33.52
N ALA A 109 61.00 -80.49 -32.81
CA ALA A 109 59.68 -80.24 -32.20
C ALA A 109 59.71 -79.16 -31.10
N GLU A 110 60.79 -79.09 -30.32
CA GLU A 110 61.01 -78.05 -29.30
C GLU A 110 61.27 -76.69 -29.96
N ALA A 111 62.03 -76.64 -31.06
CA ALA A 111 62.24 -75.42 -31.86
C ALA A 111 60.93 -74.94 -32.52
N GLU A 112 60.17 -75.83 -33.17
CA GLU A 112 58.86 -75.52 -33.76
C GLU A 112 57.85 -75.05 -32.71
N GLY A 113 57.76 -75.73 -31.57
CA GLY A 113 56.94 -75.31 -30.44
C GLY A 113 57.36 -73.95 -29.89
N GLY A 114 58.67 -73.68 -29.80
CA GLY A 114 59.24 -72.39 -29.45
C GLY A 114 58.86 -71.28 -30.44
N HIS A 115 58.94 -71.54 -31.75
CA HIS A 115 58.54 -70.60 -32.79
C HIS A 115 57.03 -70.31 -32.78
N ILE A 116 56.18 -71.33 -32.63
CA ILE A 116 54.72 -71.16 -32.51
C ILE A 116 54.38 -70.33 -31.26
N ARG A 117 55.03 -70.62 -30.13
CA ARG A 117 54.85 -69.89 -28.88
C ARG A 117 55.30 -68.43 -29.00
N ALA A 118 56.51 -68.18 -29.50
CA ALA A 118 57.04 -66.83 -29.67
C ALA A 118 56.16 -65.99 -30.62
N LYS A 119 55.63 -66.59 -31.69
CA LYS A 119 54.65 -65.93 -32.56
C LYS A 119 53.35 -65.60 -31.81
N ALA A 120 52.77 -66.56 -31.08
CA ALA A 120 51.54 -66.32 -30.33
C ALA A 120 51.71 -65.26 -29.22
N GLU A 121 52.87 -65.21 -28.56
CA GLU A 121 53.21 -64.19 -27.57
C GLU A 121 53.41 -62.80 -28.22
N ALA A 122 54.00 -62.73 -29.42
CA ALA A 122 54.10 -61.50 -30.21
C ALA A 122 52.74 -60.99 -30.71
N ASP A 123 51.91 -61.86 -31.30
CA ASP A 123 50.56 -61.54 -31.77
C ASP A 123 49.67 -61.07 -30.60
N ALA A 124 49.77 -61.72 -29.43
CA ALA A 124 49.10 -61.28 -28.20
C ALA A 124 49.64 -59.94 -27.67
N GLY A 125 50.94 -59.68 -27.79
CA GLY A 125 51.56 -58.39 -27.47
C GLY A 125 51.01 -57.25 -28.32
N VAL A 126 50.96 -57.44 -29.65
CA VAL A 126 50.36 -56.48 -30.59
C VAL A 126 48.88 -56.24 -30.28
N LEU A 127 48.12 -57.28 -29.94
CA LEU A 127 46.70 -57.15 -29.60
C LEU A 127 46.50 -56.38 -28.27
N ARG A 128 47.33 -56.63 -27.24
CA ARG A 128 47.32 -55.87 -25.98
C ARG A 128 47.60 -54.38 -26.23
N GLN A 129 48.66 -54.05 -26.97
CA GLN A 129 49.00 -52.66 -27.31
C GLN A 129 47.90 -51.93 -28.11
N ARG A 130 47.12 -52.66 -28.94
CA ARG A 130 45.96 -52.09 -29.64
C ARG A 130 44.81 -51.78 -28.67
N TYR A 131 44.50 -52.69 -27.74
CA TYR A 131 43.46 -52.44 -26.74
C TYR A 131 43.85 -51.37 -25.72
N GLU A 132 45.11 -51.33 -25.30
CA GLU A 132 45.66 -50.29 -24.40
C GLU A 132 45.50 -48.90 -25.01
N LYS A 133 45.86 -48.73 -26.30
CA LYS A 133 45.62 -47.49 -27.04
C LYS A 133 44.13 -47.16 -27.19
N LEU A 134 43.29 -48.13 -27.55
CA LEU A 134 41.85 -47.91 -27.69
C LEU A 134 41.18 -47.51 -26.36
N ILE A 135 41.65 -48.05 -25.24
CA ILE A 135 41.19 -47.65 -23.90
C ILE A 135 41.62 -46.22 -23.61
N ALA A 136 42.89 -45.86 -23.84
CA ALA A 136 43.37 -44.49 -23.65
C ALA A 136 42.63 -43.46 -24.53
N GLU A 137 42.39 -43.78 -25.82
CA GLU A 137 41.59 -42.95 -26.74
C GLU A 137 40.13 -42.78 -26.27
N LEU A 138 39.53 -43.83 -25.68
CA LEU A 138 38.17 -43.76 -25.14
C LEU A 138 38.10 -42.97 -23.82
N ASP A 139 39.12 -43.06 -22.97
CA ASP A 139 39.19 -42.31 -21.70
C ASP A 139 39.54 -40.84 -21.93
N GLU A 140 40.43 -40.52 -22.87
CA GLU A 140 40.67 -39.15 -23.35
C GLU A 140 39.38 -38.55 -23.92
N ARG A 141 38.66 -39.29 -24.78
CA ARG A 141 37.38 -38.85 -25.33
C ARG A 141 36.31 -38.65 -24.26
N ARG A 142 36.25 -39.50 -23.23
CA ARG A 142 35.36 -39.30 -22.06
C ARG A 142 35.71 -38.02 -21.31
N ALA A 143 36.99 -37.81 -20.99
CA ALA A 143 37.47 -36.62 -20.31
C ALA A 143 37.18 -35.33 -21.10
N ALA A 144 37.35 -35.35 -22.43
CA ALA A 144 37.01 -34.25 -23.32
C ALA A 144 35.50 -33.94 -23.30
N MET A 145 34.63 -34.96 -23.52
CA MET A 145 33.17 -34.77 -23.47
C MET A 145 32.68 -34.31 -22.09
N GLU A 146 33.30 -34.78 -21.01
CA GLU A 146 33.02 -34.29 -19.66
C GLU A 146 33.44 -32.84 -19.46
N ALA A 147 34.60 -32.42 -20.00
CA ALA A 147 35.08 -31.04 -19.91
C ALA A 147 34.19 -30.09 -20.73
N GLU A 148 33.81 -30.49 -21.95
CA GLU A 148 32.83 -29.77 -22.78
C GLU A 148 31.48 -29.64 -22.05
N HIS A 149 30.97 -30.74 -21.47
CA HIS A 149 29.69 -30.71 -20.75
C HIS A 149 29.75 -29.83 -19.49
N LYS A 150 30.84 -29.90 -18.70
CA LYS A 150 31.07 -29.02 -17.55
C LYS A 150 31.14 -27.55 -17.98
N GLY A 151 31.84 -27.25 -19.08
CA GLY A 151 31.90 -25.90 -19.65
C GLY A 151 30.54 -25.37 -20.10
N VAL A 152 29.74 -26.18 -20.81
CA VAL A 152 28.38 -25.80 -21.23
C VAL A 152 27.43 -25.61 -20.04
N LEU A 153 27.55 -26.43 -18.99
CA LEU A 153 26.79 -26.23 -17.75
C LEU A 153 27.24 -24.95 -17.02
N GLU A 154 28.53 -24.63 -17.02
CA GLU A 154 29.06 -23.40 -16.42
C GLU A 154 28.63 -22.16 -17.19
N THR A 155 28.66 -22.15 -18.53
CA THR A 155 28.16 -21.02 -19.33
C THR A 155 26.66 -20.86 -19.16
N ALA A 156 25.87 -21.94 -19.24
CA ALA A 156 24.42 -21.89 -19.03
C ALA A 156 24.05 -21.43 -17.61
N ARG A 157 24.82 -21.82 -16.60
CA ARG A 157 24.68 -21.33 -15.23
C ARG A 157 25.00 -19.83 -15.12
N ASN A 158 26.12 -19.40 -15.67
CA ASN A 158 26.53 -17.99 -15.66
C ASN A 158 25.56 -17.09 -16.44
N GLU A 159 24.93 -17.61 -17.49
CA GLU A 159 23.86 -16.93 -18.23
C GLU A 159 22.55 -16.88 -17.41
N ALA A 160 22.15 -17.98 -16.76
CA ALA A 160 21.00 -18.00 -15.87
C ALA A 160 21.16 -17.04 -14.67
N GLU A 161 22.32 -17.02 -14.02
CA GLU A 161 22.62 -16.11 -12.90
C GLU A 161 22.61 -14.65 -13.35
N LYS A 162 23.11 -14.33 -14.56
CA LYS A 162 22.95 -12.99 -15.17
C LYS A 162 21.48 -12.64 -15.39
N ILE A 163 20.72 -13.48 -16.10
CA ILE A 163 19.30 -13.23 -16.41
C ILE A 163 18.48 -13.02 -15.13
N VAL A 164 18.72 -13.82 -14.08
CA VAL A 164 18.08 -13.65 -12.77
C VAL A 164 18.48 -12.33 -12.13
N SER A 165 19.77 -11.97 -12.12
CA SER A 165 20.24 -10.71 -11.53
C SER A 165 19.70 -9.46 -12.27
N GLU A 166 19.59 -9.52 -13.60
CA GLU A 166 19.03 -8.47 -14.44
C GLU A 166 17.52 -8.33 -14.17
N ALA A 167 16.78 -9.45 -14.16
CA ALA A 167 15.35 -9.48 -13.85
C ALA A 167 15.05 -8.99 -12.44
N GLU A 168 15.83 -9.39 -11.43
CA GLU A 168 15.72 -8.84 -10.07
C GLU A 168 16.00 -7.34 -10.05
N SER A 169 17.03 -6.85 -10.75
CA SER A 169 17.34 -5.42 -10.81
C SER A 169 16.22 -4.60 -11.48
N ALA A 170 15.55 -5.16 -12.48
CA ALA A 170 14.41 -4.55 -13.14
C ALA A 170 13.16 -4.58 -12.25
N ALA A 171 12.89 -5.71 -11.59
CA ALA A 171 11.77 -5.85 -10.65
C ALA A 171 11.89 -4.87 -9.46
N ARG A 172 13.09 -4.70 -8.90
CA ARG A 172 13.37 -3.71 -7.86
C ARG A 172 13.11 -2.28 -8.35
N LYS A 173 13.66 -1.87 -9.50
CA LYS A 173 13.38 -0.55 -10.09
C LYS A 173 11.88 -0.30 -10.31
N ILE A 174 11.15 -1.29 -10.81
CA ILE A 174 9.70 -1.18 -11.03
C ILE A 174 8.94 -1.08 -9.69
N ALA A 175 9.38 -1.77 -8.64
CA ALA A 175 8.83 -1.63 -7.30
C ALA A 175 9.13 -0.24 -6.71
N ASP A 176 10.38 0.23 -6.78
CA ASP A 176 10.82 1.55 -6.32
C ASP A 176 10.05 2.67 -7.03
N GLU A 177 9.92 2.61 -8.36
CA GLU A 177 9.10 3.53 -9.17
C GLU A 177 7.61 3.49 -8.78
N SER A 178 7.09 2.31 -8.44
CA SER A 178 5.67 2.13 -8.08
C SER A 178 5.38 2.64 -6.67
N GLU A 179 6.31 2.47 -5.73
CA GLU A 179 6.23 3.06 -4.39
C GLU A 179 6.36 4.58 -4.45
N GLN A 180 7.32 5.12 -5.21
CA GLN A 180 7.43 6.56 -5.46
C GLN A 180 6.14 7.14 -6.05
N ARG A 181 5.56 6.48 -7.07
CA ARG A 181 4.25 6.89 -7.64
C ARG A 181 3.13 6.82 -6.61
N ARG A 182 3.11 5.80 -5.74
CA ARG A 182 2.12 5.69 -4.67
C ARG A 182 2.25 6.85 -3.68
N ILE A 183 3.47 7.15 -3.23
CA ILE A 183 3.77 8.27 -2.33
C ILE A 183 3.34 9.60 -2.96
N THR A 184 3.71 9.90 -4.22
CA THR A 184 3.30 11.15 -4.86
C THR A 184 1.78 11.27 -5.02
N VAL A 185 1.07 10.15 -5.25
CA VAL A 185 -0.41 10.14 -5.34
C VAL A 185 -1.05 10.27 -3.96
N GLU A 186 -0.43 9.71 -2.91
CA GLU A 186 -0.83 9.89 -1.51
C GLU A 186 -0.66 11.37 -1.09
N GLU A 187 0.48 11.99 -1.41
CA GLU A 187 0.78 13.41 -1.17
C GLU A 187 -0.17 14.36 -1.95
N ASP A 188 -0.32 14.17 -3.27
CA ASP A 188 -1.24 14.98 -4.09
C ASP A 188 -2.70 14.84 -3.60
N PHE A 189 -3.11 13.65 -3.17
CA PHE A 189 -4.44 13.42 -2.61
C PHE A 189 -4.61 14.10 -1.25
N GLU A 190 -3.63 14.05 -0.36
CA GLU A 190 -3.68 14.78 0.91
C GLU A 190 -3.73 16.29 0.70
N ILE A 191 -2.96 16.83 -0.24
CA ILE A 191 -2.97 18.26 -0.63
C ILE A 191 -4.35 18.64 -1.18
N ALA A 192 -4.89 17.88 -2.14
CA ALA A 192 -6.21 18.14 -2.71
C ALA A 192 -7.34 18.05 -1.67
N MET A 193 -7.26 17.08 -0.75
CA MET A 193 -8.22 16.90 0.34
C MET A 193 -8.03 17.93 1.47
N ALA A 194 -6.84 18.48 1.68
CA ALA A 194 -6.61 19.63 2.56
C ALA A 194 -7.21 20.90 1.95
N ALA A 195 -6.92 21.20 0.68
CA ALA A 195 -7.49 22.32 -0.05
C ALA A 195 -9.03 22.28 -0.03
N ARG A 196 -9.63 21.17 -0.45
CA ARG A 196 -11.08 20.99 -0.46
C ARG A 196 -11.72 21.07 0.93
N ARG A 197 -11.03 20.64 1.99
CA ARG A 197 -11.47 20.87 3.38
C ARG A 197 -11.41 22.35 3.75
N SER A 198 -10.37 23.08 3.38
CA SER A 198 -10.29 24.52 3.64
C SER A 198 -11.34 25.33 2.88
N GLU A 199 -11.66 24.97 1.64
CA GLU A 199 -12.74 25.58 0.86
C GLU A 199 -14.12 25.29 1.47
N ALA A 200 -14.36 24.05 1.92
CA ALA A 200 -15.58 23.68 2.63
C ALA A 200 -15.73 24.45 3.96
N MET A 201 -14.64 24.60 4.72
CA MET A 201 -14.63 25.41 5.95
C MET A 201 -14.83 26.90 5.66
N ALA A 202 -14.20 27.45 4.62
CA ALA A 202 -14.35 28.86 4.24
C ALA A 202 -15.77 29.18 3.74
N THR A 203 -16.39 28.29 2.97
CA THR A 203 -17.78 28.44 2.52
C THR A 203 -18.78 28.30 3.67
N LEU A 204 -18.59 27.36 4.60
CA LEU A 204 -19.38 27.27 5.83
C LEU A 204 -19.21 28.51 6.71
N ALA A 205 -17.98 28.99 6.93
CA ALA A 205 -17.71 30.21 7.69
C ALA A 205 -18.35 31.45 7.03
N THR A 206 -18.39 31.50 5.69
CA THR A 206 -19.07 32.56 4.94
C THR A 206 -20.60 32.47 5.11
N GLN A 207 -21.18 31.28 5.05
CA GLN A 207 -22.62 31.06 5.29
C GLN A 207 -23.01 31.37 6.74
N GLU A 208 -22.17 31.04 7.72
CA GLU A 208 -22.35 31.46 9.11
C GLU A 208 -22.27 32.98 9.24
N ALA A 209 -21.29 33.62 8.60
CA ALA A 209 -21.11 35.08 8.68
C ALA A 209 -22.28 35.84 8.03
N THR A 210 -22.79 35.40 6.88
CA THR A 210 -23.99 36.00 6.27
C THR A 210 -25.24 35.72 7.10
N SER A 211 -25.45 34.49 7.58
CA SER A 211 -26.59 34.14 8.44
C SER A 211 -26.61 34.94 9.74
N LYS A 212 -25.45 35.05 10.42
CA LYS A 212 -25.27 35.91 11.61
C LYS A 212 -25.50 37.38 11.28
N GLY A 213 -24.94 37.88 10.18
CA GLY A 213 -25.12 39.27 9.72
C GLY A 213 -26.57 39.62 9.38
N GLU A 214 -27.33 38.71 8.77
CA GLU A 214 -28.76 38.88 8.54
C GLU A 214 -29.58 38.77 9.83
N ALA A 215 -29.23 37.87 10.75
CA ALA A 215 -29.89 37.75 12.04
C ALA A 215 -29.72 39.03 12.87
N ASP A 216 -28.47 39.52 12.98
CA ASP A 216 -28.12 40.83 13.54
C ASP A 216 -28.93 41.96 12.90
N ARG A 217 -29.04 41.97 11.57
CA ARG A 217 -29.80 42.98 10.83
C ARG A 217 -31.28 42.92 11.19
N ARG A 218 -31.92 41.75 11.15
CA ARG A 218 -33.32 41.57 11.53
C ARG A 218 -33.58 41.96 12.98
N VAL A 219 -32.65 41.66 13.89
CA VAL A 219 -32.73 42.08 15.30
C VAL A 219 -32.62 43.60 15.44
N ARG A 220 -31.74 44.27 14.69
CA ARG A 220 -31.65 45.75 14.67
C ARG A 220 -32.90 46.39 14.08
N GLU A 221 -33.37 45.92 12.92
CA GLU A 221 -34.59 46.41 12.27
C GLU A 221 -35.81 46.24 13.19
N ALA A 222 -36.00 45.07 13.81
CA ALA A 222 -37.06 44.85 14.79
C ALA A 222 -36.88 45.66 16.08
N ALA A 223 -35.66 45.91 16.54
CA ALA A 223 -35.39 46.76 17.70
C ALA A 223 -35.67 48.24 17.43
N GLU A 224 -35.36 48.72 16.22
CA GLU A 224 -35.73 50.04 15.72
C GLU A 224 -37.25 50.18 15.56
N GLU A 225 -37.94 49.22 14.95
CA GLU A 225 -39.39 49.21 14.84
C GLU A 225 -40.05 49.20 16.21
N ALA A 226 -39.60 48.35 17.13
CA ALA A 226 -40.07 48.34 18.51
C ALA A 226 -39.75 49.66 19.24
N ALA A 227 -38.65 50.36 18.90
CA ALA A 227 -38.36 51.68 19.43
C ALA A 227 -39.29 52.77 18.84
N ARG A 228 -39.59 52.71 17.54
CA ARG A 228 -40.56 53.60 16.87
C ARG A 228 -41.97 53.39 17.43
N VAL A 229 -42.40 52.15 17.63
CA VAL A 229 -43.69 51.81 18.25
C VAL A 229 -43.75 52.26 19.70
N ARG A 230 -42.70 52.03 20.51
CA ARG A 230 -42.62 52.57 21.89
C ARG A 230 -42.65 54.09 21.92
N ALA A 231 -41.98 54.77 20.97
CA ALA A 231 -41.99 56.22 20.86
C ALA A 231 -43.36 56.77 20.44
N ALA A 232 -44.05 56.12 19.49
CA ALA A 232 -45.40 56.46 19.08
C ALA A 232 -46.41 56.28 20.23
N ILE A 233 -46.35 55.15 20.95
CA ILE A 233 -47.18 54.91 22.14
C ILE A 233 -46.85 55.93 23.24
N ALA A 234 -45.59 56.29 23.44
CA ALA A 234 -45.21 57.33 24.41
C ALA A 234 -45.71 58.74 24.00
N GLN A 235 -45.74 59.06 22.70
CA GLN A 235 -46.34 60.28 22.17
C GLN A 235 -47.86 60.28 22.32
N GLU A 236 -48.54 59.17 22.03
CA GLU A 236 -49.98 59.01 22.22
C GLU A 236 -50.37 59.09 23.70
N GLN A 237 -49.59 58.46 24.59
CA GLN A 237 -49.75 58.57 26.05
C GLN A 237 -49.48 59.99 26.54
N ALA A 238 -48.48 60.69 26.00
CA ALA A 238 -48.22 62.10 26.34
C ALA A 238 -49.35 63.01 25.85
N ALA A 239 -49.87 62.81 24.64
CA ALA A 239 -50.96 63.59 24.07
C ALA A 239 -52.28 63.33 24.80
N SER A 240 -52.67 62.08 25.01
CA SER A 240 -53.87 61.70 25.76
C SER A 240 -53.80 62.14 27.23
N LYS A 241 -52.61 62.12 27.85
CA LYS A 241 -52.39 62.71 29.17
C LYS A 241 -52.51 64.24 29.15
N ALA A 242 -51.92 64.93 28.18
CA ALA A 242 -52.05 66.38 28.05
C ALA A 242 -53.50 66.82 27.78
N ASP A 243 -54.27 66.03 27.02
CA ASP A 243 -55.70 66.21 26.81
C ASP A 243 -56.52 65.92 28.08
N ALA A 244 -56.14 64.91 28.87
CA ALA A 244 -56.75 64.66 30.18
C ALA A 244 -56.46 65.81 31.15
N GLU A 245 -55.21 66.29 31.23
CA GLU A 245 -54.81 67.46 32.02
C GLU A 245 -55.44 68.77 31.52
N ARG A 246 -55.72 68.88 30.21
CA ARG A 246 -56.52 69.97 29.63
C ARG A 246 -57.97 69.87 30.12
N ARG A 247 -58.65 68.74 29.93
CA ARG A 247 -60.04 68.53 30.37
C ARG A 247 -60.21 68.72 31.88
N ILE A 248 -59.24 68.26 32.69
CA ILE A 248 -59.22 68.46 34.14
C ILE A 248 -59.07 69.95 34.47
N ARG A 249 -58.20 70.70 33.78
CA ARG A 249 -58.09 72.17 33.96
C ARG A 249 -59.35 72.89 33.52
N GLU A 250 -59.88 72.61 32.33
CA GLU A 250 -61.11 73.20 31.81
C GLU A 250 -62.30 72.95 32.76
N ALA A 251 -62.47 71.73 33.28
CA ALA A 251 -63.49 71.40 34.27
C ALA A 251 -63.23 72.04 35.65
N THR A 252 -61.97 72.19 36.07
CA THR A 252 -61.61 72.86 37.33
C THR A 252 -61.84 74.37 37.24
N GLU A 253 -61.52 74.99 36.10
CA GLU A 253 -61.86 76.37 35.81
C GLU A 253 -63.38 76.57 35.75
N GLU A 254 -64.12 75.69 35.08
CA GLU A 254 -65.58 75.78 35.00
C GLU A 254 -66.23 75.60 36.38
N ALA A 255 -65.73 74.69 37.22
CA ALA A 255 -66.16 74.53 38.61
C ALA A 255 -65.79 75.75 39.47
N ASN A 256 -64.64 76.38 39.24
CA ASN A 256 -64.24 77.62 39.92
C ASN A 256 -65.04 78.84 39.45
N ARG A 257 -65.43 78.91 38.16
CA ARG A 257 -66.38 79.91 37.63
C ARG A 257 -67.73 79.74 38.31
N ARG A 258 -68.35 78.55 38.26
CA ARG A 258 -69.62 78.26 38.98
C ARG A 258 -69.56 78.60 40.47
N ARG A 259 -68.42 78.37 41.14
CA ARG A 259 -68.19 78.81 42.53
C ARG A 259 -68.12 80.32 42.67
N HIS A 260 -67.40 81.01 41.79
CA HIS A 260 -67.29 82.47 41.81
C HIS A 260 -68.64 83.15 41.50
N ASP A 261 -69.38 82.65 40.52
CA ASP A 261 -70.72 83.11 40.16
C ASP A 261 -71.68 82.91 41.34
N SER A 262 -71.70 81.72 41.95
CA SER A 262 -72.52 81.41 43.13
C SER A 262 -72.14 82.23 44.37
N VAL A 263 -70.85 82.49 44.60
CA VAL A 263 -70.39 83.41 45.66
C VAL A 263 -70.82 84.84 45.36
N THR A 264 -70.77 85.27 44.09
CA THR A 264 -71.18 86.61 43.67
C THR A 264 -72.69 86.81 43.89
N GLU A 265 -73.53 85.86 43.45
CA GLU A 265 -74.98 85.85 43.74
C GLU A 265 -75.27 85.85 45.25
N ALA A 266 -74.53 85.06 46.04
CA ALA A 266 -74.67 85.05 47.49
C ALA A 266 -74.31 86.41 48.10
N THR A 267 -73.22 87.05 47.68
CA THR A 267 -72.86 88.39 48.14
C THR A 267 -73.86 89.46 47.70
N ALA A 268 -74.42 89.36 46.49
CA ALA A 268 -75.47 90.26 46.02
C ALA A 268 -76.73 90.17 46.87
N ARG A 269 -77.21 88.95 47.20
CA ARG A 269 -78.34 88.75 48.12
C ARG A 269 -78.06 89.25 49.54
N ILE A 270 -76.82 89.10 50.03
CA ILE A 270 -76.41 89.65 51.33
C ILE A 270 -76.42 91.18 51.31
N GLN A 271 -75.96 91.81 50.22
CA GLN A 271 -76.02 93.26 50.03
C GLN A 271 -77.46 93.75 49.95
N GLU A 272 -78.30 93.13 49.12
CA GLU A 272 -79.73 93.46 48.98
C GLU A 272 -80.48 93.36 50.33
N ALA A 273 -80.29 92.28 51.08
CA ALA A 273 -80.86 92.12 52.42
C ALA A 273 -80.32 93.16 53.44
N THR A 274 -79.05 93.55 53.30
CA THR A 274 -78.43 94.59 54.14
C THR A 274 -78.96 95.98 53.80
N GLU A 275 -79.18 96.29 52.52
CA GLU A 275 -79.81 97.53 52.08
C GLU A 275 -81.28 97.61 52.50
N GLU A 276 -82.03 96.51 52.39
CA GLU A 276 -83.42 96.44 52.83
C GLU A 276 -83.55 96.55 54.36
N SER A 277 -82.62 95.97 55.11
CA SER A 277 -82.50 96.17 56.57
C SER A 277 -82.22 97.64 56.91
N ASN A 278 -81.23 98.26 56.27
CA ASN A 278 -80.91 99.68 56.45
C ASN A 278 -82.08 100.60 56.05
N ARG A 279 -82.87 100.22 55.04
CA ARG A 279 -84.09 100.94 54.62
C ARG A 279 -85.14 100.93 55.72
N ARG A 280 -85.48 99.76 56.27
CA ARG A 280 -86.42 99.64 57.41
C ARG A 280 -85.96 100.40 58.65
N VAL A 281 -84.65 100.40 58.94
CA VAL A 281 -84.08 101.17 60.06
C VAL A 281 -84.24 102.68 59.86
N ARG A 282 -84.04 103.20 58.63
CA ARG A 282 -84.28 104.61 58.30
C ARG A 282 -85.76 104.98 58.43
N GLU A 283 -86.65 104.18 57.85
CA GLU A 283 -88.11 104.38 57.92
C GLU A 283 -88.62 104.43 59.38
N ALA A 284 -88.17 103.49 60.22
CA ALA A 284 -88.50 103.48 61.65
C ALA A 284 -87.92 104.68 62.42
N THR A 285 -86.72 105.15 62.05
CA THR A 285 -86.09 106.34 62.65
C THR A 285 -86.84 107.62 62.26
N GLU A 286 -87.31 107.73 61.02
CA GLU A 286 -88.16 108.83 60.58
C GLU A 286 -89.52 108.83 61.29
N GLU A 287 -90.17 107.68 61.44
CA GLU A 287 -91.40 107.58 62.24
C GLU A 287 -91.18 108.03 63.69
N ALA A 288 -90.09 107.61 64.32
CA ALA A 288 -89.75 108.01 65.69
C ALA A 288 -89.59 109.54 65.79
N ASN A 289 -88.86 110.15 64.84
CA ASN A 289 -88.66 111.59 64.78
C ASN A 289 -89.96 112.38 64.51
N ARG A 290 -90.87 111.84 63.69
CA ARG A 290 -92.20 112.43 63.47
C ARG A 290 -93.03 112.40 64.76
N ARG A 291 -92.99 111.29 65.51
CA ARG A 291 -93.70 111.14 66.81
C ARG A 291 -93.15 112.07 67.88
N THR A 292 -91.83 112.21 68.04
CA THR A 292 -91.25 113.17 69.00
C THR A 292 -91.55 114.62 68.64
N THR A 293 -91.45 115.01 67.37
CA THR A 293 -91.78 116.37 66.92
C THR A 293 -93.24 116.74 67.25
N ALA A 294 -94.18 115.84 66.98
CA ALA A 294 -95.60 116.04 67.31
C ALA A 294 -95.88 116.10 68.83
N ALA A 295 -95.08 115.40 69.65
CA ALA A 295 -95.16 115.50 71.11
C ALA A 295 -94.63 116.85 71.62
N THR A 296 -93.48 117.31 71.11
CA THR A 296 -92.89 118.61 71.48
C THR A 296 -93.83 119.77 71.19
N GLN A 297 -94.45 119.79 70.01
CA GLN A 297 -95.43 120.82 69.63
C GLN A 297 -96.65 120.86 70.57
N ARG A 298 -97.14 119.70 71.04
CA ARG A 298 -98.21 119.63 72.06
C ARG A 298 -97.77 120.18 73.42
N VAL A 299 -96.52 119.93 73.83
CA VAL A 299 -95.96 120.48 75.08
C VAL A 299 -95.82 122.00 75.03
N GLU A 300 -95.46 122.57 73.87
CA GLU A 300 -95.37 124.03 73.70
C GLU A 300 -96.75 124.71 73.68
N GLN A 301 -97.75 124.10 73.06
CA GLN A 301 -99.15 124.59 73.10
C GLN A 301 -99.68 124.68 74.55
N LEU A 302 -99.40 123.66 75.38
CA LEU A 302 -99.76 123.65 76.80
C LEU A 302 -99.01 124.71 77.62
N ARG A 303 -97.70 124.91 77.36
CA ARG A 303 -96.90 125.96 78.01
C ARG A 303 -97.42 127.36 77.70
N ASN A 304 -97.83 127.62 76.45
CA ASN A 304 -98.38 128.92 76.03
C ASN A 304 -99.75 129.24 76.66
N LEU A 305 -100.63 128.24 76.81
CA LEU A 305 -101.89 128.39 77.53
C LEU A 305 -101.67 128.73 79.02
N ARG A 306 -100.78 127.98 79.69
CA ARG A 306 -100.43 128.21 81.10
C ARG A 306 -99.88 129.62 81.35
N ASN A 307 -99.00 130.11 80.47
CA ASN A 307 -98.40 131.44 80.61
C ASN A 307 -99.41 132.59 80.38
N ARG A 308 -100.44 132.39 79.54
CA ARG A 308 -101.54 133.37 79.39
C ARG A 308 -102.35 133.53 80.68
N LEU A 309 -102.71 132.41 81.32
CA LEU A 309 -103.47 132.41 82.58
C LEU A 309 -102.68 133.05 83.74
N SER A 310 -101.36 132.85 83.81
CA SER A 310 -100.56 133.42 84.90
C SER A 310 -100.43 134.95 84.83
N HIS A 311 -100.38 135.54 83.63
CA HIS A 311 -100.25 136.99 83.47
C HIS A 311 -101.55 137.76 83.78
N GLN A 312 -102.73 137.18 83.52
CA GLN A 312 -104.00 137.84 83.85
C GLN A 312 -104.31 137.83 85.36
N LEU A 313 -103.75 136.87 86.12
CA LEU A 313 -103.92 136.79 87.57
C LEU A 313 -102.92 137.66 88.38
N HIS A 314 -101.88 138.22 87.75
CA HIS A 314 -100.83 138.94 88.49
C HIS A 314 -101.03 140.47 88.53
N ASN A 315 -101.69 141.07 87.51
CA ASN A 315 -101.65 142.53 87.30
C ASN A 315 -102.71 143.37 88.05
N VAL A 316 -103.76 142.78 88.63
CA VAL A 316 -104.72 143.50 89.51
C VAL A 316 -104.94 142.78 90.85
N ARG A 317 -104.12 141.77 91.18
CA ARG A 317 -104.03 141.23 92.55
C ARG A 317 -103.41 142.23 93.55
N THR A 318 -103.07 143.42 93.08
CA THR A 318 -102.62 144.60 93.85
C THR A 318 -103.79 145.46 94.37
N ALA A 319 -105.03 145.22 93.94
CA ALA A 319 -106.26 145.79 94.51
C ALA A 319 -107.44 144.84 94.24
N LEU A 320 -107.98 144.10 95.21
CA LEU A 320 -108.10 144.44 96.62
C LEU A 320 -107.44 143.45 97.59
N GLN A 321 -106.94 144.05 98.68
CA GLN A 321 -107.01 143.53 100.04
C GLN A 321 -108.40 142.91 100.33
N GLU A 322 -108.50 141.59 100.53
CA GLU A 322 -109.21 140.98 101.68
C GLU A 322 -109.22 139.42 101.70
N VAL A 323 -109.12 138.89 102.93
CA VAL A 323 -109.60 137.59 103.47
C VAL A 323 -109.48 136.30 102.62
N VAL A 324 -108.35 135.60 102.82
CA VAL A 324 -108.22 134.18 103.25
C VAL A 324 -109.40 133.21 103.03
N PRO A 325 -109.15 132.10 102.31
CA PRO A 325 -109.45 130.76 102.86
C PRO A 325 -108.27 129.77 102.76
N LEU A 326 -108.40 128.60 103.41
CA LEU A 326 -107.36 127.58 103.59
C LEU A 326 -108.01 126.17 103.67
N LEU A 327 -107.54 125.15 102.90
CA LEU A 327 -107.87 123.71 103.08
C LEU A 327 -107.09 122.78 102.10
N ASP A 328 -106.86 121.53 102.56
CA ASP A 328 -105.80 120.55 102.26
C ASP A 328 -105.92 119.60 101.00
N PRO A 329 -104.95 118.66 100.76
CA PRO A 329 -104.80 117.85 99.51
C PRO A 329 -104.74 116.28 99.70
N VAL A 330 -104.15 115.53 98.72
CA VAL A 330 -103.45 114.18 98.80
C VAL A 330 -104.06 112.91 98.10
N GLU A 331 -103.22 112.15 97.32
CA GLU A 331 -103.17 110.68 96.91
C GLU A 331 -104.38 109.91 96.25
N GLU A 332 -104.31 108.63 95.78
CA GLU A 332 -103.37 107.87 94.88
C GLU A 332 -103.98 106.52 94.31
N GLU A 333 -103.24 105.82 93.43
CA GLU A 333 -103.22 104.38 92.97
C GLU A 333 -104.44 103.40 92.87
N LYS A 334 -104.44 102.54 91.81
CA LYS A 334 -104.77 101.05 91.84
C LYS A 334 -104.52 100.26 90.51
N PRO A 335 -104.41 98.90 90.48
CA PRO A 335 -103.81 98.13 89.34
C PRO A 335 -104.56 96.88 88.74
N SER A 336 -103.99 96.36 87.62
CA SER A 336 -103.83 94.94 87.13
C SER A 336 -104.95 93.99 86.59
N ALA A 337 -104.86 93.62 85.29
CA ALA A 337 -104.91 92.29 84.58
C ALA A 337 -106.08 91.25 84.76
N PRO A 338 -106.21 90.08 84.03
CA PRO A 338 -105.68 89.57 82.73
C PRO A 338 -106.78 88.92 81.77
N THR A 339 -106.41 88.11 80.73
CA THR A 339 -107.07 86.85 80.17
C THR A 339 -106.97 86.65 78.61
N GLN A 340 -107.41 85.51 78.02
CA GLN A 340 -107.01 84.88 76.71
C GLN A 340 -108.15 84.59 75.68
N GLY A 341 -107.81 84.34 74.38
CA GLY A 341 -108.23 83.09 73.66
C GLY A 341 -109.11 83.07 72.37
N GLY A 342 -108.49 82.90 71.17
CA GLY A 342 -109.04 82.24 69.93
C GLY A 342 -110.22 82.89 69.15
N PRO A 343 -110.75 82.29 68.03
CA PRO A 343 -110.23 81.20 67.18
C PRO A 343 -110.35 81.39 65.60
N ALA A 344 -109.81 80.40 64.87
CA ALA A 344 -109.86 80.00 63.43
C ALA A 344 -110.91 80.52 62.40
N GLN A 345 -110.53 80.54 61.09
CA GLN A 345 -111.08 79.74 59.94
C GLN A 345 -110.63 80.24 58.53
N GLY A 346 -110.58 79.35 57.51
CA GLY A 346 -110.46 79.72 56.07
C GLY A 346 -109.72 78.72 55.15
N ALA A 347 -110.33 78.29 54.02
CA ALA A 347 -109.81 77.40 52.96
C ALA A 347 -110.54 77.72 51.62
N PRO A 348 -110.29 77.07 50.44
CA PRO A 348 -109.32 76.02 50.04
C PRO A 348 -108.37 76.57 48.90
N ALA A 349 -107.92 75.94 47.79
CA ALA A 349 -108.15 74.63 47.13
C ALA A 349 -107.07 74.27 46.05
N GLN A 350 -107.08 73.00 45.60
CA GLN A 350 -106.54 72.42 44.35
C GLN A 350 -105.02 72.49 44.01
N GLY A 351 -104.44 71.33 43.65
CA GLY A 351 -103.08 71.15 43.12
C GLY A 351 -102.55 69.73 43.36
N ALA A 352 -101.84 69.11 42.39
CA ALA A 352 -101.39 67.71 42.42
C ALA A 352 -100.10 67.53 41.55
N PRO A 353 -99.44 66.34 41.52
CA PRO A 353 -98.91 65.58 42.66
C PRO A 353 -97.46 65.06 42.42
N ALA A 354 -97.02 64.15 43.31
CA ALA A 354 -95.97 63.12 43.13
C ALA A 354 -94.47 63.45 43.41
N GLN A 355 -93.93 62.71 44.37
CA GLN A 355 -92.52 62.30 44.54
C GLN A 355 -92.50 60.84 45.05
N GLY A 356 -91.37 60.13 44.97
CA GLY A 356 -91.30 58.73 45.43
C GLY A 356 -89.89 58.16 45.61
N ALA A 357 -89.77 57.19 46.54
CA ALA A 357 -88.62 56.37 46.92
C ALA A 357 -89.03 55.50 48.15
N PRO A 358 -88.25 54.53 48.67
CA PRO A 358 -87.07 53.83 48.12
C PRO A 358 -87.21 52.28 48.11
N ALA A 359 -86.23 51.55 47.56
CA ALA A 359 -85.97 50.12 47.86
C ALA A 359 -84.51 49.69 47.52
N GLN A 360 -84.05 48.62 48.17
CA GLN A 360 -82.78 47.88 47.93
C GLN A 360 -83.11 46.54 47.21
N GLY A 361 -82.20 45.72 46.63
CA GLY A 361 -80.76 45.86 46.35
C GLY A 361 -80.06 44.50 46.11
N GLY A 362 -79.16 44.41 45.12
CA GLY A 362 -77.98 43.51 45.08
C GLY A 362 -78.11 41.99 44.76
N GLN A 363 -77.69 41.59 43.54
CA GLN A 363 -76.93 40.35 43.17
C GLN A 363 -76.07 40.71 41.91
N VAL A 364 -75.05 39.99 41.39
CA VAL A 364 -74.55 38.59 41.45
C VAL A 364 -73.00 38.52 41.28
N GLN A 365 -72.38 37.35 41.56
CA GLN A 365 -71.39 36.61 40.72
C GLN A 365 -70.05 36.12 41.36
N GLY A 366 -69.92 34.79 41.53
CA GLY A 366 -68.89 33.97 40.83
C GLY A 366 -67.54 33.59 41.49
N ALA A 367 -67.47 32.40 42.12
CA ALA A 367 -66.25 31.61 42.43
C ALA A 367 -66.66 30.21 42.99
N PRO A 368 -65.79 29.16 43.12
CA PRO A 368 -64.63 28.74 42.33
C PRO A 368 -64.57 27.18 42.04
N ALA A 369 -63.51 26.74 41.34
CA ALA A 369 -62.69 25.51 41.54
C ALA A 369 -63.22 24.03 41.48
N GLN A 370 -62.37 23.19 40.84
CA GLN A 370 -62.02 21.77 41.10
C GLN A 370 -62.94 20.56 40.74
N GLY A 371 -62.33 19.58 40.03
CA GLY A 371 -62.25 18.19 40.53
C GLY A 371 -62.86 17.05 39.68
N ALA A 372 -62.01 16.14 39.13
CA ALA A 372 -62.16 14.66 39.09
C ALA A 372 -61.23 14.00 38.04
N SER A 373 -60.81 12.75 38.28
CA SER A 373 -59.96 11.95 37.37
C SER A 373 -60.24 10.44 37.49
N VAL A 374 -60.40 9.72 36.38
CA VAL A 374 -60.61 8.25 36.36
C VAL A 374 -59.90 7.59 35.14
N GLN A 375 -59.53 6.32 35.28
CA GLN A 375 -58.79 5.44 34.34
C GLN A 375 -59.69 4.20 34.00
N PRO A 376 -59.25 3.06 33.39
CA PRO A 376 -58.11 2.75 32.49
C PRO A 376 -58.43 1.81 31.27
N GLN A 377 -57.47 1.68 30.32
CA GLN A 377 -57.07 0.43 29.58
C GLN A 377 -58.10 -0.42 28.77
N PRO A 378 -57.68 -1.51 28.06
CA PRO A 378 -56.52 -1.72 27.17
C PRO A 378 -56.87 -2.43 25.82
N ALA A 379 -55.92 -2.53 24.85
CA ALA A 379 -55.78 -3.69 23.92
C ALA A 379 -54.54 -3.64 22.99
N GLN A 380 -54.00 -4.82 22.66
CA GLN A 380 -53.20 -5.20 21.46
C GLN A 380 -54.06 -6.21 20.64
N PRO A 381 -53.71 -6.74 19.41
CA PRO A 381 -52.38 -6.86 18.78
C PRO A 381 -52.30 -6.68 17.23
N GLN A 382 -51.14 -7.05 16.65
CA GLN A 382 -50.91 -7.45 15.24
C GLN A 382 -51.17 -8.98 15.05
N PRO A 383 -51.02 -9.66 13.87
CA PRO A 383 -50.48 -9.23 12.56
C PRO A 383 -51.29 -9.69 11.31
N ALA A 384 -50.76 -9.43 10.10
CA ALA A 384 -51.14 -10.11 8.86
C ALA A 384 -49.97 -10.16 7.83
N GLN A 385 -49.98 -11.16 6.93
CA GLN A 385 -48.99 -11.35 5.85
C GLN A 385 -49.66 -11.29 4.47
N ALA A 386 -48.91 -10.95 3.42
CA ALA A 386 -49.30 -11.20 2.02
C ALA A 386 -48.08 -11.53 1.15
N LYS A 387 -48.26 -12.46 0.18
CA LYS A 387 -47.23 -12.87 -0.81
C LYS A 387 -47.50 -12.22 -2.17
N ALA A 388 -46.44 -11.90 -2.92
CA ALA A 388 -46.44 -11.96 -4.37
C ALA A 388 -45.01 -12.16 -4.93
N ALA A 389 -44.89 -13.00 -5.97
CA ALA A 389 -43.72 -13.23 -6.83
C ALA A 389 -44.29 -13.83 -8.16
N PRO A 390 -43.62 -13.75 -9.33
CA PRO A 390 -42.40 -14.55 -9.56
C PRO A 390 -41.36 -14.02 -10.60
N ALA A 391 -40.20 -14.70 -10.64
CA ALA A 391 -39.27 -14.84 -11.77
C ALA A 391 -38.43 -13.60 -12.21
N GLN A 392 -37.24 -13.69 -12.84
CA GLN A 392 -36.48 -14.81 -13.43
C GLN A 392 -34.94 -14.74 -13.17
N ALA A 393 -34.24 -15.86 -13.45
CA ALA A 393 -32.85 -15.99 -13.96
C ALA A 393 -31.58 -15.72 -13.09
N ALA A 394 -30.93 -16.85 -12.71
CA ALA A 394 -29.50 -17.18 -12.79
C ALA A 394 -28.40 -16.39 -11.99
N PRO A 395 -27.51 -17.09 -11.22
CA PRO A 395 -26.35 -16.50 -10.54
C PRO A 395 -25.02 -16.62 -11.33
N GLN A 396 -24.00 -15.88 -10.88
CA GLN A 396 -22.61 -15.96 -11.38
C GLN A 396 -21.72 -16.89 -10.52
N ALA A 397 -20.58 -17.33 -11.08
CA ALA A 397 -19.56 -18.15 -10.41
C ALA A 397 -18.18 -17.46 -10.41
N PRO A 398 -17.24 -17.81 -9.50
CA PRO A 398 -16.15 -16.91 -9.08
C PRO A 398 -14.78 -17.13 -9.74
N ALA A 399 -13.84 -16.23 -9.42
CA ALA A 399 -12.44 -16.28 -9.83
C ALA A 399 -11.58 -17.29 -9.02
N PRO A 400 -10.46 -17.79 -9.57
CA PRO A 400 -9.54 -18.68 -8.87
C PRO A 400 -8.40 -17.94 -8.14
N GLN A 401 -7.95 -18.52 -7.02
CA GLN A 401 -6.66 -18.26 -6.40
C GLN A 401 -5.82 -19.55 -6.38
N ALA A 402 -4.49 -19.43 -6.25
CA ALA A 402 -3.58 -20.57 -6.16
C ALA A 402 -3.67 -21.28 -4.79
N PRO A 403 -3.20 -22.54 -4.72
CA PRO A 403 -2.02 -22.77 -3.87
C PRO A 403 -0.98 -23.71 -4.52
N ALA A 404 0.21 -23.77 -3.90
CA ALA A 404 1.32 -24.62 -4.33
C ALA A 404 1.44 -25.92 -3.51
N ALA A 405 1.85 -27.01 -4.15
CA ALA A 405 2.38 -28.22 -3.52
C ALA A 405 3.26 -29.01 -4.52
N SER A 406 4.41 -29.51 -4.08
CA SER A 406 5.38 -30.22 -4.92
C SER A 406 5.16 -31.74 -4.92
N PRO A 407 5.33 -32.45 -6.05
CA PRO A 407 5.47 -33.89 -6.07
C PRO A 407 6.96 -34.32 -6.03
N GLN A 408 7.35 -35.14 -5.06
CA GLN A 408 8.57 -35.93 -5.15
C GLN A 408 8.32 -37.20 -5.98
N ALA A 409 9.31 -37.63 -6.76
CA ALA A 409 9.26 -38.89 -7.50
C ALA A 409 10.45 -39.79 -7.12
N GLN A 410 10.16 -41.06 -6.83
CA GLN A 410 11.14 -42.14 -6.80
C GLN A 410 10.61 -43.33 -7.63
N PRO A 411 11.47 -44.02 -8.40
CA PRO A 411 11.06 -45.17 -9.20
C PRO A 411 11.11 -46.48 -8.40
N GLN A 412 10.21 -47.42 -8.69
CA GLN A 412 10.33 -48.82 -8.31
C GLN A 412 10.03 -49.73 -9.51
N ALA A 413 10.72 -50.87 -9.58
CA ALA A 413 10.69 -51.78 -10.72
C ALA A 413 9.56 -52.83 -10.62
N PRO A 414 9.01 -53.31 -11.75
CA PRO A 414 8.03 -54.40 -11.76
C PRO A 414 8.70 -55.77 -11.60
N ALA A 415 8.02 -56.68 -10.89
CA ALA A 415 8.41 -58.09 -10.78
C ALA A 415 7.50 -58.99 -11.63
N ALA A 416 7.98 -60.19 -11.97
CA ALA A 416 7.16 -61.28 -12.54
C ALA A 416 6.32 -61.95 -11.42
N THR A 417 5.33 -62.83 -11.62
CA THR A 417 4.87 -63.74 -12.72
C THR A 417 3.38 -64.15 -12.34
N PRO A 418 2.71 -65.23 -12.82
CA PRO A 418 2.80 -66.05 -14.04
C PRO A 418 1.44 -66.35 -14.76
N ALA A 419 1.56 -66.94 -15.97
CA ALA A 419 0.71 -67.99 -16.59
C ALA A 419 -0.83 -67.86 -16.72
N GLN A 420 -1.32 -68.01 -17.98
CA GLN A 420 -2.02 -69.23 -18.43
C GLN A 420 -2.06 -69.33 -19.98
N GLN A 421 -2.20 -70.56 -20.51
CA GLN A 421 -2.49 -70.88 -21.91
C GLN A 421 -3.83 -71.64 -21.98
N PRO A 422 -4.54 -71.65 -23.12
CA PRO A 422 -4.35 -72.73 -24.10
C PRO A 422 -4.37 -72.27 -25.59
N ALA A 423 -4.26 -73.23 -26.52
CA ALA A 423 -4.30 -73.07 -27.98
C ALA A 423 -5.11 -74.25 -28.60
N PRO A 424 -5.15 -74.55 -29.92
CA PRO A 424 -4.86 -73.75 -31.14
C PRO A 424 -5.93 -73.90 -32.29
N ALA A 425 -5.93 -72.99 -33.28
CA ALA A 425 -6.43 -73.21 -34.67
C ALA A 425 -5.83 -72.11 -35.59
N GLN A 426 -4.98 -72.40 -36.58
CA GLN A 426 -5.21 -72.95 -37.94
C GLN A 426 -5.84 -72.01 -38.98
N GLN A 427 -5.04 -71.73 -40.03
CA GLN A 427 -5.43 -71.29 -41.40
C GLN A 427 -6.03 -69.87 -41.55
N ALA A 428 -5.84 -69.12 -42.64
CA ALA A 428 -5.12 -69.34 -43.93
C ALA A 428 -4.62 -68.00 -44.53
N ALA A 429 -4.34 -67.99 -45.85
CA ALA A 429 -3.97 -66.88 -46.74
C ALA A 429 -2.47 -66.55 -46.88
N GLN A 430 -1.91 -66.97 -48.01
CA GLN A 430 -0.62 -66.53 -48.55
C GLN A 430 -0.84 -65.38 -49.55
N ALA A 431 0.09 -64.43 -49.61
CA ALA A 431 0.40 -63.67 -50.84
C ALA A 431 1.82 -63.10 -50.74
N GLN A 432 2.64 -63.28 -51.77
CA GLN A 432 4.02 -62.79 -51.84
C GLN A 432 4.13 -61.61 -52.82
N ALA A 433 4.82 -60.54 -52.43
CA ALA A 433 5.34 -59.54 -53.38
C ALA A 433 6.57 -58.79 -52.81
N LYS A 434 7.72 -58.98 -53.45
CA LYS A 434 8.99 -58.26 -53.24
C LYS A 434 9.92 -58.62 -54.43
N PRO A 435 10.97 -57.84 -54.72
CA PRO A 435 11.10 -56.37 -54.67
C PRO A 435 11.62 -55.82 -56.03
N GLN A 436 11.83 -54.50 -56.16
CA GLN A 436 13.10 -53.89 -56.63
C GLN A 436 13.04 -52.36 -56.76
N ALA A 437 14.23 -51.77 -56.77
CA ALA A 437 14.62 -50.37 -57.04
C ALA A 437 16.02 -50.45 -57.74
N PRO A 438 16.78 -49.36 -58.03
CA PRO A 438 16.55 -47.91 -57.86
C PRO A 438 16.92 -47.06 -59.11
N ALA A 439 16.87 -45.72 -59.03
CA ALA A 439 17.87 -44.78 -59.61
C ALA A 439 17.56 -43.27 -59.36
N THR A 440 18.38 -42.64 -58.49
CA THR A 440 18.93 -41.24 -58.49
C THR A 440 18.12 -39.96 -58.91
N PRO A 441 18.44 -38.78 -58.32
CA PRO A 441 17.68 -37.52 -58.49
C PRO A 441 18.24 -36.54 -59.55
N ASN A 442 17.50 -35.45 -59.83
CA ASN A 442 17.85 -34.41 -60.82
C ASN A 442 17.59 -32.97 -60.29
N LYS A 443 18.42 -31.97 -60.68
CA LYS A 443 18.37 -30.54 -60.29
C LYS A 443 19.42 -29.71 -61.07
N PRO A 444 19.37 -28.37 -61.18
CA PRO A 444 18.26 -27.41 -61.45
C PRO A 444 18.43 -26.62 -62.77
N ALA A 445 17.35 -25.94 -63.23
CA ALA A 445 17.45 -24.71 -64.04
C ALA A 445 16.23 -23.78 -63.80
N GLN A 446 16.35 -22.50 -64.16
CA GLN A 446 15.35 -21.43 -63.95
C GLN A 446 14.66 -21.04 -65.30
N PRO A 447 14.00 -19.87 -65.44
CA PRO A 447 12.65 -19.58 -64.96
C PRO A 447 11.71 -19.08 -66.09
N GLN A 448 10.41 -18.96 -65.81
CA GLN A 448 9.50 -18.12 -66.62
C GLN A 448 8.30 -17.62 -65.79
N ALA A 449 7.68 -16.53 -66.20
CA ALA A 449 6.73 -15.76 -65.39
C ALA A 449 5.45 -15.37 -66.14
N ALA A 450 4.33 -15.47 -65.44
CA ALA A 450 3.05 -14.78 -65.66
C ALA A 450 2.40 -14.61 -64.26
N GLN A 451 1.74 -13.51 -63.86
CA GLN A 451 0.60 -12.80 -64.47
C GLN A 451 -0.63 -13.72 -64.62
N LEU A 452 -1.80 -13.47 -64.03
CA LEU A 452 -2.35 -12.39 -63.18
C LEU A 452 -3.04 -13.05 -61.94
N ASP A 453 -3.80 -12.42 -61.03
CA ASP A 453 -4.66 -11.23 -61.08
C ASP A 453 -4.99 -10.70 -59.66
N GLY A 454 -5.59 -9.50 -59.54
CA GLY A 454 -6.01 -8.93 -58.26
C GLY A 454 -6.73 -7.57 -58.34
N PRO A 455 -7.95 -7.44 -57.78
CA PRO A 455 -8.69 -6.19 -57.60
C PRO A 455 -8.85 -5.81 -56.10
N THR A 456 -9.04 -4.57 -55.64
CA THR A 456 -9.20 -3.26 -56.30
C THR A 456 -8.80 -2.11 -55.37
N ALA A 457 -8.17 -1.05 -55.88
CA ALA A 457 -8.29 0.34 -55.37
C ALA A 457 -7.76 1.32 -56.43
N LYS A 458 -8.40 2.48 -56.64
CA LYS A 458 -8.03 3.44 -57.70
C LYS A 458 -7.76 4.86 -57.19
N LEU A 459 -6.63 5.40 -57.66
CA LEU A 459 -6.41 6.79 -58.10
C LEU A 459 -6.87 7.97 -57.21
N THR A 460 -5.89 8.69 -56.64
CA THR A 460 -5.79 10.16 -56.84
C THR A 460 -4.33 10.61 -56.88
N ARG A 461 -3.92 11.41 -57.86
CA ARG A 461 -2.68 12.22 -57.87
C ARG A 461 -2.84 13.38 -58.85
N PRO A 462 -2.29 14.58 -58.55
CA PRO A 462 -1.38 15.16 -59.54
C PRO A 462 -0.13 15.87 -58.96
N GLN A 463 1.00 15.58 -59.62
CA GLN A 463 2.03 16.54 -60.09
C GLN A 463 3.01 17.19 -59.07
N PRO A 464 4.16 17.77 -59.51
CA PRO A 464 5.42 17.60 -58.78
C PRO A 464 6.36 18.83 -58.68
N ALA A 465 7.43 18.65 -57.90
CA ALA A 465 8.70 19.37 -58.04
C ALA A 465 9.86 18.46 -57.57
N LYS A 466 11.14 18.72 -57.85
CA LYS A 466 11.91 19.21 -59.02
C LYS A 466 13.36 19.39 -58.49
N LYS A 467 14.39 19.18 -59.32
CA LYS A 467 15.83 19.34 -58.99
C LYS A 467 16.40 18.25 -58.06
N SER A 468 17.68 17.87 -58.19
CA SER A 468 18.61 18.07 -59.32
C SER A 468 19.71 17.02 -59.29
#